data_AF-E1WVZ6-F1
#
_entry.id   AF-E1WVZ6-F1
#
_cell.length_a   1.000
_cell.length_b   1.000
_cell.length_c   1.000
_cell.angle_alpha   90.00
_cell.angle_beta   90.00
_cell.angle_gamma   90.00
#
_symmetry.space_group_name_H-M   'P 1'
#
loop_
_entity.id
_entity.type
_entity.pdbx_description
1 polymer ?
#
loop_
_entity_poly.entity_id
_entity_poly.type
_entity_poly.pdbx_seq_one_letter_code
_entity_poly.pdbx_strand_id
1 'polypeptide(L)'
;MDIRLGGGMSLGTQGNLLCVTGGEGTRKSNYVAALIVGAIRSSGTDMDALSVTLHENSKNKAVLFYDMEQSEVQLYKNIINLLRRCRRESILEWFKAYYLTGMSRKECLLSIIQSLDKYHYQYGGIW
;
A
#
# COMPACT_ATOMS: atom_id res chain seq x y z
N MET A 1 -19.55 6.25 2.83
CA MET A 1 -19.57 6.69 4.24
C MET A 1 -18.27 7.45 4.47
N ASP A 2 -18.31 8.66 5.03
CA ASP A 2 -17.12 9.46 5.32
C ASP A 2 -16.79 9.40 6.81
N ILE A 3 -15.60 8.90 7.15
CA ILE A 3 -15.12 8.75 8.53
C ILE A 3 -14.01 9.77 8.75
N ARG A 4 -14.14 10.63 9.77
CA ARG A 4 -13.06 11.55 10.17
C ARG A 4 -12.12 10.83 11.14
N LEU A 5 -10.83 10.82 10.81
CA LEU A 5 -9.76 10.34 11.67
C LEU A 5 -9.06 11.53 12.36
N GLY A 6 -8.33 11.27 13.44
CA GLY A 6 -7.53 12.29 14.11
C GLY A 6 -6.48 12.91 13.19
N GLY A 7 -6.09 14.16 13.46
CA GLY A 7 -5.02 14.85 12.72
C GLY A 7 -5.38 15.42 11.34
N GLY A 8 -6.68 15.69 11.10
CA GLY A 8 -7.14 16.33 9.86
C GLY A 8 -7.25 15.38 8.65
N MET A 9 -7.32 14.07 8.90
CA MET A 9 -7.48 13.03 7.89
C MET A 9 -8.92 12.54 7.84
N SER A 10 -9.40 12.17 6.66
CA SER A 10 -10.70 11.54 6.45
C SER A 10 -10.60 10.33 5.53
N LEU A 11 -11.52 9.38 5.72
CA LEU A 11 -11.65 8.18 4.91
C LEU A 11 -13.00 8.18 4.20
N GLY A 12 -13.02 7.79 2.93
CA GLY A 12 -14.22 7.48 2.19
C GLY A 12 -14.14 6.07 1.59
N THR A 13 -15.24 5.32 1.58
CA THR A 13 -15.28 3.98 0.98
C THR A 13 -16.43 3.80 0.00
N GLN A 14 -16.19 3.04 -1.07
CA GLN A 14 -17.20 2.55 -2.01
C GLN A 14 -16.82 1.14 -2.47
N GLY A 15 -17.53 0.12 -1.99
CA GLY A 15 -17.20 -1.28 -2.27
C GLY A 15 -15.82 -1.64 -1.75
N ASN A 16 -14.92 -2.07 -2.63
CA ASN A 16 -13.52 -2.39 -2.33
C ASN A 16 -12.56 -1.18 -2.49
N LEU A 17 -13.08 0.02 -2.77
CA LEU A 17 -12.27 1.24 -2.90
C LEU A 17 -12.25 1.99 -1.57
N LEU A 18 -11.05 2.34 -1.12
CA LEU A 18 -10.78 3.19 0.05
C LEU A 18 -10.03 4.44 -0.40
N CYS A 19 -10.56 5.60 -0.05
CA CYS A 19 -9.91 6.89 -0.23
C CYS A 19 -9.44 7.43 1.12
N VAL A 20 -8.21 7.93 1.18
CA VAL A 20 -7.62 8.58 2.37
C VAL A 20 -7.29 10.02 1.98
N THR A 21 -7.97 10.99 2.59
CA THR A 21 -7.83 12.42 2.26
C THR A 21 -7.35 13.21 3.46
N GLY A 22 -6.66 14.32 3.20
CA GLY A 22 -6.10 15.20 4.23
C GLY A 22 -5.04 16.12 3.64
N GLY A 23 -4.74 17.23 4.32
CA GLY A 23 -3.72 18.19 3.91
C GLY A 23 -2.31 17.58 3.83
N GLU A 24 -1.36 18.34 3.29
CA GLU A 24 0.06 17.94 3.37
C GLU A 24 0.48 17.79 4.84
N GLY A 25 1.32 16.79 5.15
CA GLY A 25 1.76 16.52 6.51
C GLY A 25 0.75 15.79 7.42
N THR A 26 -0.49 15.53 6.99
CA THR A 26 -1.50 14.80 7.81
C THR A 26 -1.27 13.29 7.91
N ARG A 27 -0.05 12.81 7.65
CA ARG A 27 0.37 11.41 7.82
C ARG A 27 -0.37 10.37 6.96
N LYS A 28 -1.00 10.78 5.84
CA LYS A 28 -1.65 9.86 4.88
C LYS A 28 -0.77 8.68 4.48
N SER A 29 0.50 8.94 4.15
CA SER A 29 1.45 7.89 3.77
C SER A 29 1.76 6.92 4.91
N ASN A 30 1.68 7.35 6.18
CA ASN A 30 1.80 6.45 7.33
C ASN A 30 0.58 5.54 7.45
N TYR A 31 -0.62 6.05 7.14
CA TYR A 31 -1.83 5.25 7.11
C TYR A 31 -1.78 4.19 5.99
N VAL A 32 -1.40 4.60 4.78
CA VAL A 32 -1.15 3.66 3.66
C VAL A 32 -0.09 2.63 4.02
N ALA A 33 1.00 3.04 4.67
CA ALA A 33 2.02 2.11 5.14
C ALA A 33 1.46 1.09 6.15
N ALA A 34 0.60 1.50 7.08
CA ALA A 34 -0.05 0.58 8.02
C ALA A 34 -0.91 -0.47 7.30
N LEU A 35 -1.66 -0.08 6.26
CA LEU A 35 -2.44 -1.00 5.42
C LEU A 35 -1.54 -2.04 4.75
N ILE A 36 -0.43 -1.60 4.14
CA ILE A 36 0.52 -2.50 3.46
C ILE A 36 1.21 -3.43 4.47
N VAL A 37 1.63 -2.93 5.65
CA VAL A 37 2.16 -3.78 6.73
C VAL A 37 1.13 -4.86 7.08
N GLY A 38 -0.18 -4.52 7.11
CA GLY A 38 -1.24 -5.46 7.46
C GLY A 38 -1.38 -6.57 6.44
N ALA A 39 -1.23 -6.22 5.16
CA ALA A 39 -1.20 -7.19 4.07
C ALA A 39 0.03 -8.11 4.15
N ILE A 40 1.22 -7.55 4.40
CA ILE A 40 2.49 -8.27 4.27
C ILE A 40 3.01 -8.92 5.54
N ARG A 41 2.41 -8.68 6.71
CA ARG A 41 2.88 -9.24 7.98
C ARG A 41 2.85 -10.78 8.01
N SER A 42 3.64 -11.36 8.91
CA SER A 42 3.59 -12.81 9.20
C SER A 42 2.34 -13.14 10.01
N SER A 43 1.82 -14.37 9.84
CA SER A 43 0.63 -14.78 10.57
C SER A 43 0.81 -14.72 12.08
N GLY A 44 -0.20 -14.23 12.79
CA GLY A 44 -0.20 -14.09 14.24
C GLY A 44 0.65 -12.93 14.79
N THR A 45 1.13 -12.02 13.93
CA THR A 45 1.84 -10.81 14.41
C THR A 45 0.85 -9.70 14.77
N ASP A 46 0.89 -9.27 16.03
CA ASP A 46 0.14 -8.12 16.50
C ASP A 46 0.69 -6.82 15.88
N MET A 47 -0.22 -5.91 15.52
CA MET A 47 0.14 -4.64 14.91
C MET A 47 -0.82 -3.54 15.35
N ASP A 48 -0.25 -2.43 15.81
CA ASP A 48 -0.95 -1.17 15.91
C ASP A 48 -1.25 -0.62 14.50
N ALA A 49 -2.47 -0.90 14.04
CA ALA A 49 -2.99 -0.52 12.73
C ALA A 49 -3.83 0.77 12.79
N LEU A 50 -3.43 1.77 13.59
CA LEU A 50 -4.05 3.11 13.58
C LEU A 50 -5.59 3.08 13.69
N SER A 51 -6.11 2.25 14.60
CA SER A 51 -7.55 2.04 14.84
C SER A 51 -8.34 1.35 13.73
N VAL A 52 -7.68 0.65 12.79
CA VAL A 52 -8.35 -0.26 11.85
C VAL A 52 -7.96 -1.71 12.06
N THR A 53 -8.92 -2.63 11.90
CA THR A 53 -8.65 -4.06 11.91
C THR A 53 -8.20 -4.50 10.52
N LEU A 54 -6.99 -5.04 10.44
CA LEU A 54 -6.42 -5.54 9.19
C LEU A 54 -6.36 -7.06 9.20
N HIS A 55 -6.75 -7.67 8.08
CA HIS A 55 -6.51 -9.08 7.82
C HIS A 55 -5.21 -9.26 7.06
N GLU A 56 -4.54 -10.39 7.25
CA GLU A 56 -3.34 -10.72 6.48
C GLU A 56 -3.67 -11.26 5.10
N ASN A 57 -2.72 -11.16 4.18
CA ASN A 57 -2.80 -11.80 2.87
C ASN A 57 -2.40 -13.29 2.94
N SER A 58 -3.23 -14.12 3.58
CA SER A 58 -2.94 -15.54 3.79
C SER A 58 -2.85 -16.37 2.51
N LYS A 59 -3.39 -15.87 1.39
CA LYS A 59 -3.34 -16.52 0.08
C LYS A 59 -2.19 -16.03 -0.81
N ASN A 60 -1.34 -15.13 -0.30
CA ASN A 60 -0.20 -14.58 -1.05
C ASN A 60 -0.59 -13.99 -2.43
N LYS A 61 -1.77 -13.36 -2.50
CA LYS A 61 -2.21 -12.61 -3.69
C LYS A 61 -1.31 -11.40 -3.93
N ALA A 62 -1.33 -10.81 -5.12
CA ALA A 62 -0.49 -9.68 -5.41
C ALA A 62 -0.89 -8.43 -4.60
N VAL A 63 0.09 -7.74 -4.01
CA VAL A 63 -0.05 -6.40 -3.43
C VAL A 63 0.77 -5.44 -4.26
N LEU A 64 0.11 -4.48 -4.91
CA LEU A 64 0.75 -3.50 -5.80
C LEU A 64 0.66 -2.11 -5.16
N PHE A 65 1.81 -1.50 -4.89
CA PHE A 65 1.93 -0.15 -4.36
C PHE A 65 2.51 0.78 -5.42
N TYR A 66 1.81 1.86 -5.71
CA TYR A 66 2.22 2.86 -6.70
C TYR A 66 2.45 4.19 -5.99
N ASP A 67 3.67 4.71 -6.05
CA ASP A 67 4.05 5.99 -5.47
C ASP A 67 4.27 7.02 -6.59
N MET A 68 3.51 8.11 -6.57
CA MET A 68 3.58 9.18 -7.58
C MET A 68 4.18 10.49 -7.03
N GLU A 69 4.56 10.53 -5.74
CA GLU A 69 4.98 11.77 -5.06
C GLU A 69 6.42 11.71 -4.55
N GLN A 70 6.84 10.55 -4.05
CA GLN A 70 8.15 10.38 -3.43
C GLN A 70 9.23 10.15 -4.50
N SER A 71 10.47 10.53 -4.21
CA SER A 71 11.62 10.14 -5.03
C SER A 71 11.87 8.63 -4.94
N GLU A 72 12.56 8.04 -5.93
CA GLU A 72 12.90 6.61 -5.94
C GLU A 72 13.70 6.20 -4.68
N VAL A 73 14.67 7.03 -4.27
CA VAL A 73 15.46 6.84 -3.06
C VAL A 73 14.57 6.84 -1.81
N GLN A 74 13.56 7.72 -1.76
CA GLN A 74 12.65 7.80 -0.62
C GLN A 74 11.67 6.62 -0.61
N LEU A 75 11.19 6.18 -1.78
CA LEU A 75 10.39 4.96 -1.91
C LEU A 75 11.17 3.75 -1.37
N TYR A 76 12.43 3.57 -1.78
CA TYR A 76 13.27 2.48 -1.30
C TYR A 76 13.43 2.49 0.24
N LYS A 77 13.72 3.66 0.83
CA LYS A 77 13.78 3.84 2.29
C LYS A 77 12.45 3.49 2.96
N ASN A 78 11.33 3.91 2.38
CA ASN A 78 9.99 3.63 2.90
C ASN A 78 9.71 2.11 2.89
N ILE A 79 10.07 1.40 1.81
CA ILE A 79 9.91 -0.05 1.71
C ILE A 79 10.76 -0.78 2.76
N ILE A 80 12.03 -0.40 2.94
CA ILE A 80 12.88 -0.99 4.00
C ILE A 80 12.26 -0.78 5.38
N ASN A 81 11.78 0.43 5.67
CA ASN A 81 11.16 0.73 6.95
C ASN A 81 9.89 -0.11 7.17
N LEU A 82 9.13 -0.35 6.10
CA LEU A 82 7.94 -1.18 6.11
C LEU A 82 8.27 -2.65 6.43
N LEU A 83 9.27 -3.22 5.75
CA LEU A 83 9.73 -4.58 5.99
C LEU A 83 10.24 -4.76 7.44
N ARG A 84 10.99 -3.78 7.96
CA ARG A 84 11.45 -3.79 9.36
C ARG A 84 10.29 -3.80 10.36
N ARG A 85 9.22 -3.03 10.11
CA ARG A 85 8.00 -3.04 10.94
C ARG A 85 7.29 -4.39 10.92
N CYS A 86 7.39 -5.14 9.82
CA CYS A 86 6.82 -6.47 9.66
C CYS A 86 7.75 -7.60 10.17
N ARG A 87 8.94 -7.28 10.70
CA ARG A 87 10.00 -8.25 11.01
C ARG A 87 10.35 -9.16 9.81
N ARG A 88 10.35 -8.59 8.60
CA ARG A 88 10.80 -9.28 7.38
C ARG A 88 12.16 -8.76 6.95
N GLU A 89 13.01 -9.68 6.53
CA GLU A 89 14.38 -9.40 6.07
C GLU A 89 14.44 -9.10 4.57
N SER A 90 13.46 -9.60 3.81
CA SER A 90 13.40 -9.46 2.35
C SER A 90 12.00 -9.09 1.87
N ILE A 91 11.96 -8.53 0.66
CA ILE A 91 10.72 -8.25 -0.04
C ILE A 91 10.03 -9.56 -0.43
N LEU A 92 8.70 -9.59 -0.30
CA LEU A 92 7.89 -10.73 -0.72
C LEU A 92 7.73 -10.74 -2.23
N GLU A 93 7.79 -11.92 -2.84
CA GLU A 93 7.65 -12.05 -4.29
C GLU A 93 6.34 -11.44 -4.79
N TRP A 94 5.24 -11.61 -4.05
CA TRP A 94 3.93 -11.09 -4.40
C TRP A 94 3.69 -9.62 -4.01
N PHE A 95 4.66 -8.94 -3.40
CA PHE A 95 4.60 -7.49 -3.13
C PHE A 95 5.44 -6.72 -4.16
N LYS A 96 4.81 -5.76 -4.85
CA LYS A 96 5.46 -4.91 -5.87
C LYS A 96 5.27 -3.44 -5.53
N ALA A 97 6.36 -2.70 -5.52
CA ALA A 97 6.36 -1.25 -5.34
C ALA A 97 6.85 -0.56 -6.61
N TYR A 98 6.14 0.46 -7.05
CA TYR A 98 6.38 1.20 -8.28
C TYR A 98 6.64 2.67 -7.98
N TYR A 99 7.78 3.17 -8.44
CA TYR A 99 8.06 4.60 -8.52
C TYR A 99 7.50 5.14 -9.84
N LEU A 100 6.47 5.98 -9.75
CA LEU A 100 5.78 6.58 -10.90
C LEU A 100 5.95 8.10 -10.96
N THR A 101 6.66 8.71 -10.01
CA THR A 101 6.88 10.16 -9.96
C THR A 101 7.56 10.64 -11.24
N GLY A 102 6.98 11.67 -11.86
CA GLY A 102 7.46 12.23 -13.13
C GLY A 102 6.97 11.52 -14.39
N MET A 103 6.23 10.42 -14.28
CA MET A 103 5.57 9.79 -15.44
C MET A 103 4.40 10.64 -15.92
N SER A 104 4.15 10.63 -17.24
CA SER A 104 2.91 11.18 -17.78
C SER A 104 1.71 10.36 -17.30
N ARG A 105 0.51 10.97 -17.33
CA ARG A 105 -0.74 10.26 -16.99
C ARG A 105 -0.94 8.99 -17.84
N LYS A 106 -0.53 9.01 -19.11
CA LYS A 106 -0.63 7.88 -20.03
C LYS A 106 0.30 6.74 -19.62
N GLU A 107 1.56 7.04 -19.32
CA GLU A 107 2.54 6.05 -18.85
C GLU A 107 2.11 5.45 -17.52
N CYS A 108 1.72 6.29 -16.56
CA CYS A 108 1.21 5.85 -15.26
C CYS A 108 0.04 4.87 -15.41
N LEU A 109 -0.96 5.20 -16.25
CA LEU A 109 -2.10 4.32 -16.50
C LEU A 109 -1.68 3.00 -17.14
N LEU A 110 -0.79 3.03 -18.13
CA LEU A 110 -0.27 1.83 -18.77
C LEU A 110 0.49 0.94 -17.79
N SER A 111 1.34 1.51 -16.93
CA SER A 111 2.07 0.76 -15.90
C SER A 111 1.12 0.11 -14.90
N ILE A 112 0.07 0.79 -14.48
CA ILE A 112 -0.95 0.24 -13.58
C ILE A 112 -1.70 -0.92 -14.26
N ILE A 113 -2.21 -0.74 -15.47
CA ILE A 113 -2.97 -1.78 -16.19
C ILE A 113 -2.11 -3.03 -16.44
N GLN A 114 -0.89 -2.85 -16.95
CA GLN A 114 -0.01 -3.97 -17.28
C GLN A 114 0.43 -4.76 -16.04
N SER A 115 0.71 -4.06 -14.94
CA SER A 115 1.09 -4.72 -13.69
C SER A 115 -0.10 -5.43 -13.03
N LEU A 116 -1.29 -4.83 -13.04
CA LEU A 116 -2.51 -5.47 -12.56
C LEU A 116 -2.80 -6.77 -13.31
N ASP A 117 -2.80 -6.74 -14.64
CA ASP A 117 -3.04 -7.91 -15.49
C ASP A 117 -2.03 -9.02 -15.20
N LYS A 118 -0.74 -8.70 -15.33
CA LYS A 118 0.36 -9.64 -15.09
C LYS A 118 0.25 -10.33 -13.74
N TYR A 119 0.09 -9.56 -12.67
CA TYR A 119 0.15 -10.10 -11.32
C TYR A 119 -1.16 -10.68 -10.81
N HIS A 120 -2.29 -10.29 -11.41
CA HIS A 120 -3.54 -11.00 -11.22
C HIS A 120 -3.38 -12.46 -11.66
N TYR A 121 -2.83 -12.71 -12.86
CA TYR A 121 -2.58 -14.07 -13.35
C TYR A 121 -1.48 -14.78 -12.57
N GLN A 122 -0.35 -14.12 -12.31
CA GLN A 122 0.80 -14.76 -11.66
C GLN A 122 0.51 -15.21 -10.22
N TYR A 123 -0.32 -14.48 -9.47
CA TYR A 123 -0.56 -14.73 -8.05
C TYR A 123 -2.02 -15.09 -7.72
N GLY A 124 -2.84 -15.41 -8.73
CA GLY A 124 -4.24 -15.82 -8.53
C GLY A 124 -5.14 -14.72 -7.97
N GLY A 125 -4.81 -13.45 -8.24
CA GLY A 125 -5.59 -12.28 -7.87
C GLY A 125 -4.77 -11.14 -7.25
N ILE A 126 -5.45 -10.01 -7.04
CA ILE A 126 -4.97 -8.86 -6.27
C ILE A 126 -5.61 -8.92 -4.87
N TRP A 127 -4.84 -8.59 -3.84
CA TRP A 127 -5.29 -8.58 -2.45
C TRP A 127 -6.08 -7.31 -2.13
#